data_AF-A0A1I1EPT5-F1
#
_entry.id   AF-A0A1I1EPT5-F1
#
_cell.length_a   1.000
_cell.length_b   1.000
_cell.length_c   1.000
_cell.angle_alpha   90.00
_cell.angle_beta   90.00
_cell.angle_gamma   90.00
#
_symmetry.space_group_name_H-M   'P 1'
#
loop_
_entity.id
_entity.type
_entity.pdbx_description
1 polymer ?
#
loop_
_entity_poly.entity_id
_entity_poly.type
_entity_poly.pdbx_seq_one_letter_code
_entity_poly.pdbx_strand_id
1 'polypeptide(L)'
;MKEYSEIVIAAFATFTKTVDLMNATGLSKSTIVKYKKDEQLKGLAQERRQQIVKESVYKLQSELTKCVDVLAKIRDDTSINPQVRVYACNSIMSHWKEFTLTVDLIERIERLEQIENENE
;
A
#
# COMPACT_ATOMS: atom_id res chain seq x y z
N MET A 1 6.99 1.72 -29.47
CA MET A 1 6.98 1.00 -28.18
C MET A 1 5.97 -0.14 -28.30
N LYS A 2 6.22 -1.30 -27.69
CA LYS A 2 5.19 -2.36 -27.66
C LYS A 2 4.10 -1.95 -26.69
N GLU A 3 2.85 -1.97 -27.12
CA GLU A 3 1.72 -1.65 -26.26
C GLU A 3 1.24 -2.95 -25.57
N TYR A 4 1.34 -3.01 -24.25
CA TYR A 4 0.85 -4.12 -23.44
C TYR A 4 -0.53 -3.75 -22.89
N SER A 5 -1.49 -4.67 -22.95
CA SER A 5 -2.80 -4.45 -22.33
C SER A 5 -2.69 -4.31 -20.81
N GLU A 6 -3.55 -3.49 -20.20
CA GLU A 6 -3.60 -3.32 -18.73
C GLU A 6 -3.76 -4.66 -17.99
N ILE A 7 -4.54 -5.61 -18.51
CA ILE A 7 -4.72 -6.94 -17.92
C ILE A 7 -3.37 -7.68 -17.78
N VAL A 8 -2.50 -7.57 -18.78
CA VAL A 8 -1.17 -8.19 -18.76
C VAL A 8 -0.26 -7.47 -17.78
N ILE A 9 -0.25 -6.14 -17.78
CA ILE A 9 0.56 -5.34 -16.86
C ILE A 9 0.17 -5.64 -15.41
N ALA A 10 -1.12 -5.59 -15.10
CA ALA A 10 -1.67 -5.90 -13.77
C ALA A 10 -1.36 -7.34 -13.35
N ALA A 11 -1.55 -8.34 -14.23
CA ALA A 11 -1.23 -9.72 -13.90
C ALA A 11 0.27 -9.92 -13.58
N PHE A 12 1.16 -9.29 -14.35
CA PHE A 12 2.61 -9.33 -14.11
C PHE A 12 3.04 -8.49 -12.89
N ALA A 13 2.21 -7.53 -12.46
CA ALA A 13 2.40 -6.82 -11.21
C ALA A 13 2.06 -7.70 -10.00
N THR A 14 0.97 -8.48 -10.08
CA THR A 14 0.42 -9.26 -8.96
C THR A 14 0.99 -10.67 -8.83
N PHE A 15 1.22 -11.37 -9.94
CA PHE A 15 1.54 -12.80 -9.93
C PHE A 15 2.96 -13.09 -10.42
N THR A 16 3.63 -14.03 -9.76
CA THR A 16 4.98 -14.49 -10.14
C THR A 16 4.95 -15.87 -10.81
N LYS A 17 3.98 -16.72 -10.44
CA LYS A 17 3.86 -18.08 -10.97
C LYS A 17 3.28 -18.05 -12.39
N THR A 18 3.87 -18.86 -13.27
CA THR A 18 3.47 -18.91 -14.68
C THR A 18 2.03 -19.37 -14.87
N VAL A 19 1.54 -20.30 -14.04
CA VAL A 19 0.16 -20.79 -14.11
C VAL A 19 -0.85 -19.67 -13.78
N ASP A 20 -0.59 -18.90 -12.73
CA ASP A 20 -1.46 -17.79 -12.33
C ASP A 20 -1.50 -16.69 -13.39
N LEU A 21 -0.35 -16.40 -14.01
CA LEU A 21 -0.26 -15.46 -15.13
C LEU A 21 -1.04 -15.94 -16.37
N MET A 22 -0.99 -17.24 -16.68
CA MET A 22 -1.77 -17.81 -17.78
C MET A 22 -3.27 -17.70 -17.51
N ASN A 23 -3.71 -18.01 -16.28
CA ASN A 23 -5.11 -17.91 -15.89
C ASN A 23 -5.62 -16.46 -15.92
N ALA A 24 -4.82 -15.51 -15.45
CA ALA A 24 -5.22 -14.11 -15.39
C ALA A 24 -5.21 -13.40 -16.77
N THR A 25 -4.32 -13.81 -17.68
CA THR A 25 -4.12 -13.13 -18.97
C THR A 25 -4.67 -13.89 -20.18
N GLY A 26 -4.99 -15.18 -20.03
CA GLY A 26 -5.33 -16.07 -21.14
C GLY A 26 -4.17 -16.40 -22.09
N LEU A 27 -2.96 -15.95 -21.79
CA LEU A 27 -1.79 -16.17 -22.65
C LEU A 27 -1.22 -17.58 -22.50
N SER A 28 -0.60 -18.07 -23.58
CA SER A 28 0.10 -19.35 -23.56
C SER A 28 1.36 -19.31 -22.69
N LYS A 29 1.80 -20.47 -22.19
CA LYS A 29 3.02 -20.61 -21.38
C LYS A 29 4.26 -20.05 -22.09
N SER A 30 4.39 -20.28 -23.40
CA SER A 30 5.53 -19.79 -24.19
C SER A 30 5.55 -18.26 -24.26
N THR A 31 4.40 -17.62 -24.44
CA THR A 31 4.26 -16.17 -24.43
C THR A 31 4.61 -15.58 -23.07
N ILE A 32 4.12 -16.16 -21.97
CA ILE A 32 4.47 -15.72 -20.61
C ILE A 32 5.98 -15.81 -20.35
N VAL A 33 6.63 -16.91 -20.74
CA VAL A 33 8.09 -17.08 -20.57
C VAL A 33 8.88 -16.03 -21.37
N LYS A 34 8.40 -15.67 -22.57
CA LYS A 34 8.98 -14.59 -23.36
C LYS A 34 8.78 -13.23 -22.68
N TYR A 35 7.55 -12.93 -22.24
CA TYR A 35 7.19 -11.66 -21.61
C TYR A 35 7.92 -11.43 -20.27
N LYS A 36 8.20 -12.50 -19.51
CA LYS A 36 9.03 -12.43 -18.29
C LYS A 36 10.46 -11.93 -18.54
N LYS A 37 10.96 -12.01 -19.78
CA LYS A 37 12.30 -11.53 -20.17
C LYS A 37 12.27 -10.14 -20.80
N ASP A 38 11.09 -9.55 -21.00
CA ASP A 38 10.93 -8.25 -21.62
C ASP A 38 11.07 -7.13 -20.58
N GLU A 39 12.12 -6.30 -20.72
CA GLU A 39 12.41 -5.22 -19.76
C GLU A 39 11.35 -4.11 -19.76
N GLN A 40 10.68 -3.85 -20.90
CA GLN A 40 9.63 -2.84 -20.96
C GLN A 40 8.42 -3.27 -20.11
N LEU A 41 8.00 -4.53 -20.23
CA LEU A 41 6.90 -5.06 -19.42
C LEU A 41 7.28 -5.14 -17.93
N LYS A 42 8.53 -5.45 -17.60
CA LYS A 42 9.01 -5.43 -16.22
C LYS A 42 8.92 -4.04 -15.60
N GLY A 43 9.30 -3.00 -16.34
CA GLY A 43 9.17 -1.60 -15.91
C GLY A 43 7.72 -1.23 -15.62
N LEU A 44 6.82 -1.47 -16.59
CA LEU A 44 5.39 -1.21 -16.42
C LEU A 44 4.77 -1.98 -15.24
N ALA A 45 5.10 -3.26 -15.10
CA ALA A 45 4.63 -4.08 -13.97
C ALA A 45 5.20 -3.61 -12.62
N GLN A 46 6.40 -3.03 -12.60
CA GLN A 46 7.01 -2.46 -11.41
C GLN A 46 6.32 -1.17 -10.98
N GLU A 47 6.06 -0.26 -11.90
CA GLU A 47 5.26 0.94 -11.65
C GLU A 47 3.87 0.57 -11.12
N ARG A 48 3.22 -0.42 -11.74
CA ARG A 48 1.92 -0.91 -11.29
C ARG A 48 1.97 -1.52 -9.89
N ARG A 49 3.03 -2.26 -9.53
CA ARG A 49 3.25 -2.75 -8.16
C ARG A 49 3.35 -1.60 -7.16
N GLN A 50 4.10 -0.56 -7.50
CA GLN A 50 4.23 0.62 -6.62
C GLN A 50 2.88 1.29 -6.40
N GLN A 51 2.05 1.42 -7.45
CA GLN A 51 0.68 1.94 -7.31
C GLN A 51 -0.19 1.06 -6.40
N ILE A 52 -0.17 -0.26 -6.57
CA ILE A 52 -0.91 -1.19 -5.70
C ILE A 52 -0.48 -1.06 -4.23
N VAL A 53 0.83 -0.94 -3.97
CA VAL A 53 1.35 -0.72 -2.61
C VAL A 53 0.83 0.60 -2.05
N LYS A 54 0.89 1.69 -2.83
CA LYS A 54 0.39 3.01 -2.43
C LYS A 54 -1.10 2.99 -2.09
N GLU A 55 -1.93 2.40 -2.95
CA GLU A 55 -3.37 2.21 -2.73
C GLU A 55 -3.65 1.37 -1.47
N SER A 56 -2.88 0.30 -1.26
CA SER A 56 -3.01 -0.56 -0.09
C SER A 56 -2.64 0.17 1.21
N VAL A 57 -1.60 1.00 1.18
CA VAL A 57 -1.22 1.86 2.31
C VAL A 57 -2.33 2.84 2.65
N TYR A 58 -2.93 3.51 1.66
CA TYR A 58 -4.06 4.41 1.90
C TYR A 58 -5.26 3.69 2.51
N LYS A 59 -5.55 2.48 2.03
CA LYS A 59 -6.61 1.65 2.61
C LYS A 59 -6.30 1.27 4.07
N LEU A 60 -5.07 0.88 4.37
CA LEU A 60 -4.65 0.58 5.75
C LEU A 60 -4.78 1.83 6.64
N GLN A 61 -4.37 3.00 6.16
CA GLN A 61 -4.53 4.26 6.88
C GLN A 61 -6.00 4.58 7.18
N SER A 62 -6.91 4.31 6.25
CA SER A 62 -8.36 4.48 6.49
C SER A 62 -8.90 3.49 7.53
N GLU A 63 -8.46 2.23 7.51
CA GLU A 63 -8.85 1.24 8.52
C GLU A 63 -8.26 1.56 9.90
N LEU A 64 -7.07 2.17 9.96
CA LEU A 64 -6.46 2.61 11.22
C LEU A 64 -7.34 3.61 11.97
N THR A 65 -7.99 4.55 11.28
CA THR A 65 -8.97 5.47 11.91
C THR A 65 -10.09 4.69 12.60
N LYS A 66 -10.62 3.66 11.94
CA LYS A 66 -11.68 2.81 12.52
C LYS A 66 -11.19 2.01 13.73
N CYS A 67 -9.94 1.53 13.69
CA CYS A 67 -9.33 0.86 14.85
C CYS A 67 -9.20 1.81 16.03
N VAL A 68 -8.80 3.07 15.81
CA VAL A 68 -8.75 4.10 16.86
C VAL A 68 -10.15 4.33 17.46
N ASP A 69 -11.20 4.40 16.64
CA ASP A 69 -12.58 4.53 17.13
C ASP A 69 -13.01 3.36 18.01
N VAL A 70 -12.64 2.14 17.63
CA VAL A 70 -12.91 0.94 18.43
C VAL A 70 -12.15 1.00 19.76
N LEU A 71 -10.88 1.36 19.75
CA LEU A 71 -10.07 1.49 20.98
C LEU A 71 -10.62 2.59 21.90
N ALA A 72 -11.11 3.70 21.35
CA ALA A 72 -11.77 4.75 22.12
C ALA A 72 -13.06 4.26 22.78
N LYS A 73 -13.89 3.51 22.05
CA LYS A 73 -15.09 2.86 22.61
C LYS A 73 -14.74 1.89 23.75
N ILE A 74 -13.71 1.07 23.57
CA ILE A 74 -13.23 0.14 24.60
C ILE A 74 -12.77 0.91 25.84
N ARG A 75 -11.99 1.98 25.66
CA ARG A 75 -11.50 2.83 26.76
C ARG A 75 -12.65 3.41 27.60
N ASP A 76 -13.70 3.90 26.95
CA ASP A 76 -14.78 4.64 27.60
C ASP A 76 -15.88 3.72 28.17
N ASP A 77 -15.93 2.46 27.74
CA ASP A 77 -16.85 1.46 28.26
C ASP A 77 -16.39 0.92 29.63
N THR A 78 -17.04 1.41 30.70
CA THR A 78 -16.76 1.01 32.09
C THR A 78 -17.22 -0.41 32.43
N SER A 79 -17.99 -1.07 31.56
CA SER A 79 -18.36 -2.48 31.72
C SER A 79 -17.23 -3.44 31.31
N ILE A 80 -16.29 -2.96 30.49
CA ILE A 80 -15.12 -3.72 30.07
C ILE A 80 -14.09 -3.76 31.19
N ASN A 81 -13.40 -4.91 31.30
CA ASN A 81 -12.32 -5.12 32.27
C ASN A 81 -11.31 -3.95 32.24
N PRO A 82 -10.99 -3.33 33.40
CA PRO A 82 -10.07 -2.19 33.47
C PRO A 82 -8.71 -2.42 32.80
N GLN A 83 -8.18 -3.65 32.84
CA GLN A 83 -6.92 -3.98 32.21
C GLN A 83 -6.99 -3.91 30.69
N VAL A 84 -8.11 -4.36 30.09
CA VAL A 84 -8.35 -4.27 28.64
C VAL A 84 -8.45 -2.81 28.20
N ARG A 85 -9.04 -1.95 29.03
CA ARG A 85 -9.12 -0.50 28.81
C ARG A 85 -7.73 0.15 28.85
N VAL A 86 -6.88 -0.25 29.81
CA VAL A 86 -5.47 0.20 29.89
C VAL A 86 -4.68 -0.26 28.66
N TYR A 87 -4.86 -1.51 28.21
CA TYR A 87 -4.24 -1.99 26.97
C TYR A 87 -4.67 -1.15 25.76
N ALA A 88 -5.96 -0.81 25.64
CA ALA A 88 -6.44 0.03 24.56
C ALA A 88 -5.80 1.43 24.58
N CYS A 89 -5.70 2.06 25.76
CA CYS A 89 -4.98 3.33 25.93
C CYS A 89 -3.51 3.23 25.51
N ASN A 90 -2.80 2.20 25.96
CA ASN A 90 -1.39 2.01 25.61
C ASN A 90 -1.20 1.81 24.10
N SER A 91 -2.07 1.03 23.46
CA SER A 91 -2.05 0.85 22.00
C SER A 91 -2.27 2.16 21.25
N ILE A 92 -3.22 3.00 21.70
CA ILE A 92 -3.43 4.34 21.12
C ILE A 92 -2.17 5.20 21.26
N MET A 93 -1.56 5.25 22.45
CA MET A 93 -0.40 6.10 22.72
C MET A 93 0.86 5.65 21.96
N SER A 94 1.09 4.35 21.83
CA SER A 94 2.23 3.81 21.07
C SER A 94 2.14 4.14 19.59
N HIS A 95 0.98 3.95 18.97
CA HIS A 95 0.78 4.28 17.56
C HIS A 95 0.72 5.78 17.29
N TRP A 96 0.25 6.58 18.25
CA TRP A 96 0.26 8.04 18.12
C TRP A 96 1.66 8.60 17.82
N LYS A 97 2.70 8.11 18.50
CA LYS A 97 4.09 8.54 18.25
C LYS A 97 4.55 8.22 16.82
N GLU A 98 4.21 7.05 16.31
CA GLU A 98 4.53 6.63 14.94
C GLU A 98 3.78 7.47 13.90
N PHE A 99 2.51 7.81 14.17
CA PHE A 99 1.71 8.64 13.27
C PHE A 99 2.15 10.09 13.26
N THR A 100 2.50 10.69 14.41
CA THR A 100 3.05 12.04 14.46
C THR A 100 4.33 12.15 13.62
N LEU A 101 5.25 11.20 13.77
CA LEU A 101 6.46 11.15 12.94
C LEU A 101 6.12 11.01 11.45
N THR A 102 5.11 10.21 11.11
CA THR A 102 4.68 10.04 9.72
C THR A 102 4.14 11.34 9.12
N VAL A 103 3.31 12.08 9.85
CA VAL A 103 2.76 13.37 9.42
C VAL A 103 3.87 14.40 9.26
N ASP A 104 4.76 14.53 10.25
CA ASP A 104 5.90 15.46 10.19
C ASP A 104 6.81 15.20 8.99
N LEU A 105 7.02 13.92 8.65
CA LEU A 105 7.81 13.52 7.48
C LEU A 105 7.11 13.87 6.16
N ILE A 106 5.80 13.63 6.06
CA ILE A 106 5.02 13.99 4.85
C ILE A 106 5.09 15.49 4.61
N GLU A 107 4.78 16.32 5.61
CA GLU A 107 4.85 17.78 5.46
C GLU A 107 6.24 18.26 5.07
N ARG A 108 7.29 17.60 5.59
CA ARG A 108 8.67 17.96 5.28
C ARG A 108 9.06 17.56 3.86
N ILE A 109 8.54 16.45 3.33
CA ILE A 109 8.70 16.05 1.93
C ILE A 109 7.98 17.04 1.02
N GLU A 110 6.72 17.38 1.32
CA GLU A 110 5.94 18.35 0.52
C GLU A 110 6.63 19.72 0.44
N ARG A 111 7.22 20.19 1.54
CA ARG A 111 8.02 21.42 1.54
C ARG A 111 9.27 21.31 0.67
N LEU A 112 9.94 20.16 0.66
CA LEU A 112 11.13 19.95 -0.17
C LEU A 112 10.76 19.92 -1.66
N GLU A 113 9.66 19.24 -2.02
CA GLU A 113 9.15 19.19 -3.39
C GLU A 113 8.73 20.59 -3.88
N GLN A 114 8.14 21.44 -3.02
CA GLN A 114 7.83 22.83 -3.36
C GLN A 114 9.08 23.65 -3.66
N ILE A 115 10.12 23.54 -2.83
CA ILE A 115 11.38 24.25 -3.03
C ILE A 115 12.06 23.80 -4.32
N GLU A 116 12.04 22.51 -4.64
CA GLU A 116 12.63 21.98 -5.88
C GLU A 116 11.92 22.56 -7.12
N ASN A 117 10.59 22.58 -7.11
CA ASN A 117 9.78 23.13 -8.20
C ASN A 117 9.89 24.67 -8.34
N GLU A 118 10.23 25.40 -7.28
CA GLU A 118 10.46 26.87 -7.33
C GLU A 118 11.85 27.23 -7.88
N ASN A 119 12.79 26.27 -7.93
CA ASN A 119 14.17 26.48 -8.40
C ASN A 119 14.40 26.00 -9.85
N GLU A 120 13.39 25.44 -10.52
CA GLU A 120 13.35 25.15 -11.97
C GLU A 120 12.70 26.28 -12.78
#